data_AF-A0A1I0NC32-F1
#
_entry.id   AF-A0A1I0NC32-F1
#
_cell.length_a   1.000
_cell.length_b   1.000
_cell.length_c   1.000
_cell.angle_alpha   90.00
_cell.angle_beta   90.00
_cell.angle_gamma   90.00
#
_symmetry.space_group_name_H-M   'P 1'
#
loop_
_entity.id
_entity.type
_entity.pdbx_description
1 polymer ?
#
loop_
_entity_poly.entity_id
_entity_poly.type
_entity_poly.pdbx_seq_one_letter_code
_entity_poly.pdbx_strand_id
1 'polypeptide(L)'
;MYRIVIVFLLLFTIACGQADRVPEGVLSKEEMRDVLIDMNLADVYSSESGDHGMPLPDSVRQDKVKIYYTQILQLHKLTVKQFRKSYDFYESHPDRFREVYDMMKDVVTAEKDAVENGTLIKEYINNPQTPLPFGKNVLISVVRDTIIPFVKKNKRVELKR
;
A
#
# COMPACT_ATOMS: atom_id res chain seq x y z
N MET A 1 51.97 -6.08 -15.74
CA MET A 1 51.22 -5.60 -14.54
C MET A 1 49.86 -5.01 -14.88
N TYR A 2 49.68 -4.32 -16.01
CA TYR A 2 48.41 -3.71 -16.44
C TYR A 2 47.24 -4.69 -16.67
N ARG A 3 47.54 -5.94 -17.08
CA ARG A 3 46.52 -6.98 -17.31
C ARG A 3 45.80 -7.42 -16.04
N ILE A 4 46.47 -7.40 -14.89
CA ILE A 4 45.87 -7.76 -13.59
C ILE A 4 44.95 -6.62 -13.12
N VAL A 5 45.37 -5.37 -13.33
CA VAL A 5 44.58 -4.18 -12.98
C VAL A 5 43.25 -4.13 -13.75
N ILE A 6 43.27 -4.49 -15.05
CA ILE A 6 42.05 -4.52 -15.89
C ILE A 6 41.07 -5.61 -15.44
N VAL A 7 41.57 -6.79 -15.05
CA VAL A 7 40.72 -7.88 -14.54
C VAL A 7 40.12 -7.50 -13.18
N PHE A 8 40.89 -6.84 -12.32
CA PHE A 8 40.41 -6.36 -11.03
C PHE A 8 39.33 -5.27 -11.19
N LEU A 9 39.49 -4.36 -12.17
CA LEU A 9 38.51 -3.33 -12.50
C LEU A 9 37.19 -3.92 -13.05
N LEU A 10 37.26 -4.99 -13.83
CA LEU A 10 36.09 -5.71 -14.37
C LEU A 10 35.32 -6.50 -13.30
N LEU A 11 35.96 -6.91 -12.21
CA LEU A 11 35.29 -7.61 -11.10
C LEU A 11 34.48 -6.64 -10.22
N PHE A 12 34.88 -5.37 -10.13
CA PHE A 12 34.14 -4.35 -9.36
C PHE A 12 32.82 -3.93 -10.02
N THR A 13 32.67 -4.04 -11.33
CA THR A 13 31.43 -3.65 -12.02
C THR A 13 30.30 -4.66 -11.84
N ILE A 14 30.61 -5.92 -11.53
CA ILE A 14 29.61 -6.99 -11.32
C ILE A 14 29.00 -6.92 -9.91
N ALA A 15 29.74 -6.41 -8.92
CA ALA A 15 29.28 -6.31 -7.54
C ALA A 15 28.17 -5.26 -7.32
N CYS A 16 28.11 -4.23 -8.16
CA CYS A 16 27.12 -3.15 -8.04
C CYS A 16 25.72 -3.52 -8.61
N GLY A 17 25.59 -4.64 -9.32
CA GLY A 17 24.35 -5.00 -10.04
C GLY A 17 23.39 -5.94 -9.30
N GLN A 18 23.79 -6.51 -8.17
CA GLN A 18 22.97 -7.45 -7.38
C GLN A 18 22.39 -6.85 -6.11
N ALA A 19 22.96 -5.74 -5.62
CA ALA A 19 22.57 -5.11 -4.35
C ALA A 19 21.13 -4.60 -4.33
N ASP A 20 20.53 -4.32 -5.49
CA ASP A 20 19.13 -3.84 -5.60
C ASP A 20 18.11 -4.93 -5.96
N ARG A 21 18.56 -6.16 -6.27
CA ARG A 21 17.63 -7.21 -6.72
C ARG A 21 16.91 -7.81 -5.53
N VAL A 22 15.59 -7.80 -5.59
CA VAL A 22 14.71 -8.51 -4.66
C VAL A 22 14.66 -9.99 -5.07
N PRO A 23 14.73 -10.96 -4.13
CA PRO A 23 14.65 -12.37 -4.45
C PRO A 23 13.34 -12.75 -5.13
N GLU A 24 13.34 -13.85 -5.89
CA GLU A 24 12.13 -14.32 -6.56
C GLU A 24 11.00 -14.66 -5.56
N GLY A 25 9.81 -14.17 -5.87
CA GLY A 25 8.62 -14.33 -5.04
C GLY A 25 8.66 -13.52 -3.74
N VAL A 26 9.48 -12.48 -3.67
CA VAL A 26 9.37 -11.35 -2.73
C VAL A 26 8.84 -10.15 -3.51
N LEU A 27 7.91 -9.39 -2.92
CA LEU A 27 7.33 -8.19 -3.54
C LEU A 27 8.40 -7.15 -3.87
N SER A 28 8.24 -6.43 -4.96
CA SER A 28 9.08 -5.26 -5.25
C SER A 28 8.89 -4.18 -4.17
N LYS A 29 9.80 -3.21 -4.13
CA LYS A 29 9.71 -2.11 -3.15
C LYS A 29 8.42 -1.31 -3.35
N GLU A 30 8.01 -1.11 -4.60
CA GLU A 30 6.79 -0.41 -4.99
C GLU A 30 5.53 -1.21 -4.66
N GLU A 31 5.54 -2.53 -4.89
CA GLU A 31 4.43 -3.40 -4.51
C GLU A 31 4.26 -3.46 -2.99
N MET A 32 5.35 -3.59 -2.24
CA MET A 32 5.32 -3.58 -0.78
C MET A 32 4.84 -2.22 -0.25
N ARG A 33 5.32 -1.11 -0.84
CA ARG A 33 4.85 0.26 -0.52
C ARG A 33 3.34 0.36 -0.66
N ASP A 34 2.79 -0.03 -1.81
CA ASP A 34 1.36 0.10 -2.09
C ASP A 34 0.51 -0.74 -1.12
N VAL A 35 0.96 -1.96 -0.78
CA VAL A 35 0.28 -2.83 0.20
C VAL A 35 0.31 -2.21 1.61
N LEU A 36 1.47 -1.68 2.03
CA LEU A 36 1.64 -1.13 3.38
C LEU A 36 0.90 0.20 3.57
N ILE A 37 0.77 1.03 2.52
CA ILE A 37 -0.08 2.23 2.58
C ILE A 37 -1.54 1.82 2.87
N ASP A 38 -2.06 0.83 2.13
CA ASP A 38 -3.43 0.35 2.32
C ASP A 38 -3.63 -0.28 3.72
N MET A 39 -2.64 -1.02 4.23
CA MET A 39 -2.69 -1.61 5.57
C MET A 39 -2.66 -0.55 6.68
N ASN A 40 -1.79 0.47 6.57
CA ASN A 40 -1.79 1.58 7.53
C ASN A 40 -3.11 2.36 7.50
N LEU A 41 -3.67 2.56 6.31
CA LEU A 41 -4.99 3.19 6.18
C LEU A 41 -6.08 2.35 6.85
N ALA A 42 -6.03 1.01 6.74
CA ALA A 42 -6.95 0.14 7.46
C ALA A 42 -6.80 0.22 8.98
N ASP A 43 -5.58 0.36 9.50
CA ASP A 43 -5.35 0.52 10.94
C ASP A 43 -6.00 1.80 11.47
N VAL A 44 -5.76 2.94 10.80
CA VAL A 44 -6.38 4.22 11.15
C VAL A 44 -7.90 4.16 10.98
N TYR A 45 -8.39 3.61 9.87
CA TYR A 45 -9.82 3.51 9.65
C TYR A 45 -10.51 2.64 10.71
N SER A 46 -9.85 1.56 11.16
CA SER A 46 -10.40 0.69 12.20
C SER A 46 -10.51 1.36 13.56
N SER A 47 -9.62 2.30 13.89
CA SER A 47 -9.66 3.04 15.16
C SER A 47 -10.71 4.15 15.14
N GLU A 48 -10.87 4.83 14.00
CA GLU A 48 -11.77 5.99 13.84
C GLU A 48 -13.22 5.60 13.53
N SER A 49 -13.49 4.37 13.08
CA SER A 49 -14.82 3.91 12.64
C SER A 49 -15.77 3.49 13.77
N GLY A 50 -15.60 4.06 14.96
CA GLY A 50 -16.48 3.85 16.10
C GLY A 50 -17.76 4.69 16.04
N ASP A 51 -18.78 4.26 16.77
CA ASP A 51 -20.07 4.92 16.79
C ASP A 51 -19.96 6.30 17.43
N HIS A 52 -20.44 7.34 16.74
CA HIS A 52 -20.39 8.73 17.19
C HIS A 52 -18.99 9.25 17.62
N GLY A 53 -17.92 8.70 17.04
CA GLY A 53 -16.53 9.11 17.36
C GLY A 53 -16.00 8.53 18.68
N MET A 54 -16.70 7.59 19.32
CA MET A 54 -16.14 6.83 20.43
C MET A 54 -15.23 5.71 19.91
N PRO A 55 -14.04 5.50 20.50
CA PRO A 55 -13.18 4.37 20.15
C PRO A 55 -13.91 3.04 20.29
N LEU A 56 -13.74 2.15 19.30
CA LEU A 56 -14.24 0.79 19.39
C LEU A 56 -13.52 0.00 20.49
N PRO A 57 -14.19 -0.96 21.15
CA PRO A 57 -13.49 -1.94 21.99
C PRO A 57 -12.39 -2.64 21.19
N ASP A 58 -11.24 -2.91 21.84
CA ASP A 58 -10.06 -3.46 21.16
C ASP A 58 -10.33 -4.78 20.43
N SER A 59 -11.17 -5.66 20.98
CA SER A 59 -11.55 -6.92 20.34
C SER A 59 -12.25 -6.69 19.00
N VAL A 60 -13.21 -5.77 18.96
CA VAL A 60 -13.95 -5.41 17.75
C VAL A 60 -13.04 -4.75 16.73
N ARG A 61 -12.16 -3.85 17.18
CA ARG A 61 -11.17 -3.19 16.32
C ARG A 61 -10.24 -4.20 15.65
N GLN A 62 -9.67 -5.12 16.43
CA GLN A 62 -8.76 -6.16 15.91
C GLN A 62 -9.45 -7.05 14.87
N ASP A 63 -10.71 -7.44 15.10
CA ASP A 63 -11.44 -8.26 14.14
C ASP A 63 -11.75 -7.51 12.85
N LYS A 64 -12.06 -6.21 12.92
CA LYS A 64 -12.21 -5.36 11.72
C LYS A 64 -10.91 -5.25 10.92
N VAL A 65 -9.78 -4.99 11.59
CA VAL A 65 -8.45 -4.90 10.92
C VAL A 65 -8.13 -6.19 10.16
N LYS A 66 -8.37 -7.36 10.77
CA LYS A 66 -8.14 -8.66 10.11
C LYS A 66 -8.97 -8.81 8.83
N ILE A 67 -10.22 -8.35 8.84
CA ILE A 67 -11.09 -8.36 7.66
C ILE A 67 -10.50 -7.45 6.58
N TYR A 68 -10.11 -6.21 6.94
CA TYR A 68 -9.52 -5.26 5.99
C TYR A 68 -8.21 -5.77 5.40
N TYR A 69 -7.31 -6.29 6.21
CA TYR A 69 -6.05 -6.86 5.72
C TYR A 69 -6.29 -8.01 4.74
N THR A 70 -7.29 -8.86 5.01
CA THR A 70 -7.67 -9.93 4.07
C THR A 70 -8.15 -9.36 2.73
N GLN A 71 -8.95 -8.29 2.75
CA GLN A 71 -9.43 -7.63 1.55
C GLN A 71 -8.31 -6.93 0.77
N ILE A 72 -7.43 -6.22 1.47
CA ILE A 72 -6.26 -5.55 0.90
C ILE A 72 -5.38 -6.56 0.17
N LEU A 73 -5.04 -7.67 0.81
CA LEU A 73 -4.25 -8.73 0.16
C LEU A 73 -4.93 -9.25 -1.11
N GLN A 74 -6.26 -9.41 -1.11
CA GLN A 74 -6.99 -9.82 -2.31
C GLN A 74 -6.93 -8.77 -3.44
N LEU A 75 -6.97 -7.47 -3.12
CA LEU A 75 -6.86 -6.37 -4.09
C LEU A 75 -5.49 -6.34 -4.75
N HIS A 76 -4.44 -6.58 -3.95
CA HIS A 76 -3.06 -6.72 -4.42
C HIS A 76 -2.77 -8.10 -5.03
N LYS A 77 -3.77 -8.99 -5.11
CA LYS A 77 -3.65 -10.37 -5.65
C LYS A 77 -2.61 -11.22 -4.90
N LEU A 78 -2.52 -11.02 -3.59
CA LEU A 78 -1.59 -11.69 -2.69
C LEU A 78 -2.30 -12.71 -1.82
N THR A 79 -1.59 -13.80 -1.54
CA THR A 79 -1.90 -14.67 -0.41
C THR A 79 -1.19 -14.17 0.85
N VAL A 80 -1.71 -14.54 2.03
CA VAL A 80 -1.05 -14.25 3.32
C VAL A 80 0.40 -14.76 3.32
N LYS A 81 0.65 -15.95 2.75
CA LYS A 81 1.99 -16.55 2.69
C LYS A 81 2.96 -15.72 1.83
N GLN A 82 2.52 -15.23 0.67
CA GLN A 82 3.35 -14.39 -0.21
C GLN A 82 3.69 -13.05 0.44
N PHE A 83 2.70 -12.43 1.08
CA PHE A 83 2.92 -11.18 1.83
C PHE A 83 3.89 -11.41 2.99
N ARG A 84 3.65 -12.41 3.85
CA ARG A 84 4.53 -12.73 4.99
C ARG A 84 5.96 -13.00 4.54
N LYS A 85 6.17 -13.85 3.54
CA LYS A 85 7.50 -14.11 2.98
C LYS A 85 8.21 -12.81 2.57
N SER A 86 7.46 -11.89 1.96
CA SER A 86 8.03 -10.62 1.51
C SER A 86 8.30 -9.68 2.66
N TYR A 87 7.39 -9.60 3.62
CA TYR A 87 7.52 -8.79 4.82
C TYR A 87 8.73 -9.23 5.65
N ASP A 88 8.89 -10.53 5.90
CA ASP A 88 10.02 -11.10 6.65
C ASP A 88 11.37 -10.75 5.97
N PHE A 89 11.39 -10.73 4.63
CA PHE A 89 12.56 -10.28 3.87
C PHE A 89 12.88 -8.80 4.13
N TYR A 90 11.89 -7.90 4.05
CA TYR A 90 12.13 -6.48 4.30
C TYR A 90 12.48 -6.22 5.76
N GLU A 91 11.85 -6.91 6.71
CA GLU A 91 12.16 -6.82 8.13
C GLU A 91 13.63 -7.21 8.42
N SER A 92 14.16 -8.23 7.73
CA SER A 92 15.56 -8.62 7.86
C SER A 92 16.54 -7.74 7.08
N HIS A 93 16.07 -6.78 6.27
CA HIS A 93 16.89 -5.85 5.46
C HIS A 93 16.48 -4.38 5.72
N PRO A 94 16.90 -3.79 6.85
CA PRO A 94 16.44 -2.47 7.29
C PRO A 94 16.76 -1.32 6.31
N ASP A 95 17.83 -1.44 5.53
CA ASP A 95 18.19 -0.54 4.45
C ASP A 95 17.11 -0.49 3.37
N ARG A 96 16.72 -1.66 2.87
CA ARG A 96 15.66 -1.79 1.85
C ARG A 96 14.29 -1.43 2.39
N PHE A 97 14.01 -1.77 3.65
CA PHE A 97 12.72 -1.44 4.25
C PHE A 97 12.59 0.08 4.45
N ARG A 98 13.67 0.76 4.83
CA ARG A 98 13.69 2.22 4.90
C ARG A 98 13.30 2.85 3.56
N GLU A 99 13.85 2.36 2.46
CA GLU A 99 13.50 2.87 1.12
C GLU A 99 12.00 2.68 0.81
N VAL A 100 11.39 1.56 1.22
CA VAL A 100 9.95 1.36 1.10
C VAL A 100 9.19 2.44 1.88
N TYR A 101 9.56 2.69 3.14
CA TYR A 101 8.93 3.72 3.96
C TYR A 101 9.15 5.14 3.43
N ASP A 102 10.33 5.45 2.90
CA ASP A 102 10.62 6.75 2.27
C ASP A 102 9.70 6.96 1.06
N MET A 103 9.56 5.94 0.20
CA MET A 103 8.61 6.01 -0.91
C MET A 103 7.15 6.09 -0.45
N MET A 104 6.78 5.44 0.66
CA MET A 104 5.44 5.58 1.24
C MET A 104 5.18 7.03 1.65
N LYS A 105 6.15 7.66 2.33
CA LYS A 105 6.07 9.05 2.77
C LYS A 105 5.93 10.00 1.57
N ASP A 106 6.67 9.77 0.50
CA ASP A 106 6.60 10.60 -0.71
C ASP A 106 5.21 10.54 -1.35
N VAL A 107 4.63 9.34 -1.48
CA VAL A 107 3.26 9.15 -2.01
C VAL A 107 2.23 9.87 -1.13
N VAL A 108 2.27 9.64 0.20
CA VAL A 108 1.30 10.24 1.12
C VAL A 108 1.43 11.76 1.17
N THR A 109 2.65 12.30 1.08
CA THR A 109 2.89 13.76 1.05
C THR A 109 2.32 14.37 -0.24
N ALA A 110 2.56 13.74 -1.38
CA ALA A 110 2.01 14.19 -2.65
C ALA A 110 0.46 14.16 -2.66
N GLU A 111 -0.14 13.09 -2.12
CA GLU A 111 -1.60 12.99 -1.94
C GLU A 111 -2.13 14.11 -1.03
N LYS A 112 -1.48 14.34 0.13
CA LYS A 112 -1.85 15.42 1.06
C LYS A 112 -1.85 16.79 0.38
N ASP A 113 -0.77 17.13 -0.33
CA ASP A 113 -0.62 18.43 -0.97
C ASP A 113 -1.66 18.64 -2.08
N ALA A 114 -2.02 17.57 -2.79
CA ALA A 114 -3.05 17.56 -3.83
C ALA A 114 -4.49 17.71 -3.27
N VAL A 115 -4.72 17.33 -2.01
CA VAL A 115 -5.95 17.65 -1.28
C VAL A 115 -5.95 19.11 -0.83
N GLU A 116 -4.87 19.58 -0.22
CA GLU A 116 -4.74 20.96 0.31
C GLU A 116 -4.89 22.02 -0.78
N ASN A 117 -4.35 21.78 -1.97
CA ASN A 117 -4.43 22.71 -3.09
C ASN A 117 -5.78 22.65 -3.86
N GLY A 118 -6.70 21.76 -3.47
CA GLY A 118 -8.02 21.59 -4.08
C GLY A 118 -8.02 21.06 -5.52
N THR A 119 -6.87 20.61 -6.03
CA THR A 119 -6.75 20.05 -7.40
C THR A 119 -7.54 18.76 -7.53
N LEU A 120 -7.48 17.89 -6.52
CA LEU A 120 -8.18 16.60 -6.52
C LEU A 120 -9.70 16.74 -6.35
N ILE A 121 -10.16 17.75 -5.60
CA ILE A 121 -11.60 18.06 -5.49
C ILE A 121 -12.15 18.44 -6.87
N LYS A 122 -11.41 19.26 -7.62
CA LYS A 122 -11.77 19.62 -9.00
C LYS A 122 -11.77 18.41 -9.93
N GLU A 123 -10.79 17.53 -9.78
CA GLU A 123 -10.70 16.30 -10.58
C GLU A 123 -11.85 15.32 -10.30
N TYR A 124 -12.24 15.13 -9.03
CA TYR A 124 -13.40 14.33 -8.64
C TYR A 124 -14.73 14.91 -9.16
N ILE A 125 -14.91 16.23 -9.07
CA ILE A 125 -16.09 16.91 -9.63
C ILE A 125 -16.18 16.65 -11.14
N ASN A 126 -15.05 16.66 -11.84
CA ASN A 126 -15.00 16.44 -13.29
C ASN A 126 -15.14 14.95 -13.67
N ASN A 127 -14.70 14.03 -12.81
CA ASN A 127 -14.79 12.60 -13.03
C ASN A 127 -15.12 11.87 -11.72
N PRO A 128 -16.41 11.62 -11.41
CA PRO A 128 -16.82 10.93 -10.19
C PRO A 128 -16.34 9.47 -10.06
N GLN A 129 -15.67 8.92 -11.08
CA GLN A 129 -15.05 7.60 -11.05
C GLN A 129 -13.57 7.64 -10.65
N THR A 130 -12.99 8.82 -10.38
CA THR A 130 -11.65 8.92 -9.82
C THR A 130 -11.64 8.38 -8.39
N PRO A 131 -10.60 7.62 -7.99
CA PRO A 131 -10.43 7.21 -6.61
C PRO A 131 -10.38 8.44 -5.70
N LEU A 132 -11.08 8.38 -4.58
CA LEU A 132 -10.99 9.40 -3.54
C LEU A 132 -9.58 9.49 -2.95
N PRO A 133 -9.23 10.60 -2.27
CA PRO A 133 -7.86 10.93 -1.86
C PRO A 133 -7.20 9.99 -0.84
N PHE A 134 -7.79 8.84 -0.53
CA PHE A 134 -7.24 7.89 0.44
C PHE A 134 -6.93 6.57 -0.27
N GLY A 135 -5.73 6.43 -0.82
CA GLY A 135 -5.25 5.17 -1.38
C GLY A 135 -5.85 4.74 -2.72
N LYS A 136 -5.04 4.04 -3.52
CA LYS A 136 -5.37 3.54 -4.88
C LYS A 136 -6.55 2.58 -4.92
N ASN A 137 -6.94 2.01 -3.77
CA ASN A 137 -7.88 0.91 -3.62
C ASN A 137 -9.11 1.23 -2.74
N VAL A 138 -9.50 2.50 -2.62
CA VAL A 138 -10.71 2.90 -1.89
C VAL A 138 -11.87 3.17 -2.86
N LEU A 139 -13.01 2.52 -2.61
CA LEU A 139 -14.26 2.75 -3.36
C LEU A 139 -15.29 3.41 -2.43
N ILE A 140 -15.95 4.46 -2.91
CA ILE A 140 -17.20 4.93 -2.30
C ILE A 140 -18.34 4.03 -2.78
N SER A 141 -19.22 3.60 -1.88
CA SER A 141 -20.49 3.01 -2.26
C SER A 141 -21.41 4.07 -2.86
N VAL A 142 -21.95 3.87 -4.05
CA VAL A 142 -22.91 4.81 -4.67
C VAL A 142 -24.27 4.84 -3.93
N VAL A 143 -24.53 3.86 -3.06
CA VAL A 143 -25.84 3.65 -2.39
C VAL A 143 -25.85 4.19 -0.96
N ARG A 144 -24.68 4.34 -0.33
CA ARG A 144 -24.53 4.88 1.01
C ARG A 144 -23.39 5.88 0.91
N ASP A 145 -23.62 7.15 1.23
CA ASP A 145 -22.61 8.21 1.29
C ASP A 145 -21.58 7.91 2.40
N THR A 146 -20.90 6.78 2.29
CA THR A 146 -20.00 6.20 3.27
C THR A 146 -18.93 5.43 2.53
N ILE A 147 -17.68 5.68 2.90
CA ILE A 147 -16.50 5.01 2.37
C ILE A 147 -16.59 3.53 2.78
N ILE A 148 -16.65 2.60 1.83
CA ILE A 148 -16.43 1.17 2.11
C ILE A 148 -15.00 0.87 1.64
N PRO A 149 -14.01 0.93 2.53
CA PRO A 149 -12.64 0.72 2.10
C PRO A 149 -12.46 -0.72 1.62
N PHE A 150 -11.60 -0.91 0.62
CA PHE A 150 -11.07 -2.22 0.19
C PHE A 150 -12.08 -3.19 -0.48
N VAL A 151 -13.04 -2.70 -1.27
CA VAL A 151 -13.94 -3.57 -2.06
C VAL A 151 -13.38 -3.86 -3.44
N LYS A 152 -13.37 -5.14 -3.85
CA LYS A 152 -12.97 -5.58 -5.19
C LYS A 152 -13.87 -4.94 -6.26
N LYS A 153 -13.27 -4.23 -7.23
CA LYS A 153 -13.95 -3.48 -8.33
C LYS A 153 -14.92 -4.29 -9.21
N ASN A 154 -15.12 -5.58 -8.98
CA ASN A 154 -15.85 -6.48 -9.88
C ASN A 154 -17.18 -7.04 -9.36
N LYS A 155 -17.85 -6.34 -8.47
CA LYS A 155 -19.29 -6.53 -8.26
C LYS A 155 -19.91 -5.16 -8.02
N ARG A 156 -20.57 -4.62 -9.04
CA ARG A 156 -21.70 -3.72 -8.82
C ARG A 156 -22.68 -4.53 -7.98
N VAL A 157 -22.60 -4.39 -6.65
CA VAL A 157 -23.56 -5.06 -5.76
C VAL A 157 -24.87 -4.35 -6.01
N GLU A 158 -25.73 -4.96 -6.82
CA GLU A 158 -27.15 -4.61 -6.85
C GLU A 158 -27.71 -4.92 -5.46
N LEU A 159 -27.62 -3.94 -4.57
CA LEU A 159 -28.40 -3.91 -3.35
C LEU A 159 -29.85 -3.76 -3.78
N LYS A 160 -30.55 -4.89 -3.91
CA LYS A 160 -32.00 -4.91 -4.07
C LYS A 160 -32.62 -4.15 -2.89
N ARG A 161 -33.59 -3.29 -3.25
CA ARG A 161 -34.40 -2.43 -2.38
C ARG A 161 -34.92 -3.16 -1.14
#